data_AF-A0A0B3AMK5-F1
#
_entry.id   AF-A0A0B3AMK5-F1
#
_cell.length_a   1.000
_cell.length_b   1.000
_cell.length_c   1.000
_cell.angle_alpha   90.00
_cell.angle_beta   90.00
_cell.angle_gamma   90.00
#
_symmetry.space_group_name_H-M   'P 1'
#
loop_
_entity.id
_entity.type
_entity.pdbx_description
1 polymer ?
#
loop_
_entity_poly.entity_id
_entity_poly.type
_entity_poly.pdbx_seq_one_letter_code
_entity_poly.pdbx_strand_id
1 'polypeptide(L)' 'MQETLKQKKLMQETKTQRKNKSKKIKINKMANYKCFKCGKKIAHKALQKTKGKCTYCDSRIFYKVRSTVTRIKAD' A
#
# COMPACT_ATOMS: atom_id res chain seq x y z
N MET A 1 -3.97 -36.26 30.03
CA MET A 1 -3.50 -36.36 28.61
C MET A 1 -4.20 -35.41 27.65
N GLN A 2 -5.49 -35.09 27.80
CA GLN A 2 -6.19 -34.21 26.84
C GLN A 2 -5.83 -32.71 26.98
N GLU A 3 -5.43 -32.28 28.18
CA GLU A 3 -5.04 -30.88 28.44
C GLU A 3 -3.73 -30.49 27.76
N THR A 4 -2.76 -31.40 27.68
CA THR A 4 -1.47 -31.15 27.01
C THR A 4 -1.63 -31.07 25.48
N LEU A 5 -2.61 -31.77 24.91
CA LEU A 5 -2.99 -31.66 23.49
C LEU A 5 -3.66 -30.32 23.17
N LYS A 6 -4.48 -29.81 24.10
CA LYS A 6 -5.13 -28.49 23.99
C LYS A 6 -4.10 -27.34 24.02
N GLN A 7 -3.13 -27.44 24.93
CA GLN A 7 -2.02 -26.48 25.02
C GLN A 7 -1.11 -26.49 23.78
N LYS A 8 -0.85 -27.67 23.19
CA LYS A 8 -0.08 -27.79 21.94
C LYS A 8 -0.79 -27.15 20.74
N LYS A 9 -2.12 -27.21 20.65
CA LYS A 9 -2.90 -26.54 19.58
C LYS A 9 -2.90 -25.01 19.71
N LEU A 10 -3.10 -24.47 20.91
CA LEU A 10 -3.03 -23.02 21.16
C LEU A 10 -1.63 -22.43 20.82
N MET A 11 -0.57 -23.20 21.07
CA MET A 11 0.80 -22.85 20.71
C MET A 11 1.08 -22.91 19.19
N GLN A 12 0.31 -23.69 18.42
CA GLN A 12 0.42 -23.74 16.96
C GLN A 12 -0.36 -22.59 16.30
N GLU A 13 -1.53 -22.24 16.82
CA GLU A 13 -2.34 -21.12 16.31
C GLU A 13 -1.64 -19.76 16.44
N THR A 14 -0.94 -19.51 17.55
CA THR A 14 -0.16 -18.28 17.77
C THR A 14 1.07 -18.17 16.84
N LYS A 15 1.68 -19.29 16.44
CA LYS A 15 2.78 -19.32 15.45
C LYS A 15 2.29 -19.02 14.03
N THR A 16 1.10 -19.47 13.69
CA THR A 16 0.47 -19.21 12.37
C THR A 16 0.06 -17.73 12.23
N GLN A 17 -0.41 -17.09 13.30
CA GLN A 17 -0.72 -15.66 13.30
C GLN A 17 0.53 -14.77 13.12
N ARG A 18 1.68 -15.15 13.70
CA ARG A 18 2.94 -14.39 13.55
C ARG A 18 3.51 -14.44 12.14
N LYS A 19 3.36 -15.55 11.40
CA LYS A 19 3.84 -15.66 9.99
C LYS A 19 3.04 -14.80 9.01
N ASN A 20 1.76 -14.53 9.29
CA ASN A 20 0.90 -13.69 8.43
C ASN A 20 1.14 -12.19 8.60
N LYS A 21 1.75 -11.74 9.70
CA LYS A 21 2.07 -10.33 9.96
C LYS A 21 3.28 -9.85 9.16
N SER A 22 4.31 -10.69 9.00
CA SER A 22 5.56 -10.33 8.30
C SER A 22 5.50 -10.46 6.77
N LYS A 23 4.51 -11.17 6.20
CA LYS A 23 4.32 -11.24 4.73
C LYS A 23 3.54 -10.05 4.14
N LYS A 24 3.02 -9.13 4.96
CA LYS A 24 2.16 -8.01 4.53
C LYS A 24 2.90 -6.68 4.33
N ILE A 25 4.19 -6.71 3.98
CA ILE A 25 4.91 -5.50 3.54
C ILE A 25 5.76 -5.86 2.30
N LYS A 26 5.11 -6.37 1.25
CA LYS A 26 5.66 -6.22 -0.11
C LYS A 26 5.07 -4.95 -0.69
N ILE A 27 5.76 -3.83 -0.46
CA ILE A 27 5.46 -2.56 -1.13
C ILE A 27 6.01 -2.68 -2.56
N ASN A 28 5.28 -3.39 -3.42
CA ASN A 28 5.41 -3.18 -4.86
C ASN A 28 4.77 -1.82 -5.17
N LYS A 29 5.58 -0.78 -5.00
CA LYS A 29 5.27 0.64 -5.24
C LYS A 29 5.03 0.83 -6.75
N MET A 30 3.86 0.42 -7.25
CA MET A 30 3.37 0.96 -8.52
C MET A 30 3.02 2.43 -8.25
N ALA A 31 3.94 3.35 -8.55
CA ALA A 31 3.77 4.76 -8.23
C ALA A 31 2.54 5.33 -8.95
N ASN A 32 1.50 5.62 -8.16
CA ASN A 32 0.29 6.29 -8.62
C ASN A 32 0.44 7.79 -8.40
N TYR A 33 0.45 8.53 -9.49
CA TYR A 33 0.49 9.98 -9.52
C TYR A 33 -0.93 10.53 -9.63
N LYS A 34 -1.13 11.76 -9.21
CA LYS A 34 -2.39 12.49 -9.36
C LYS A 34 -2.11 13.79 -10.10
N CYS A 35 -2.94 14.09 -11.10
CA CYS A 35 -2.84 15.32 -11.86
C CYS A 35 -3.25 16.52 -10.99
N PHE A 36 -2.52 17.62 -11.09
CA PHE A 36 -2.83 18.85 -10.35
C PHE A 36 -4.14 19.51 -10.80
N LYS A 37 -4.41 19.54 -12.12
CA LYS A 37 -5.61 20.21 -12.66
C LYS A 37 -6.87 19.35 -12.59
N CYS A 38 -6.83 18.11 -13.11
CA CYS A 38 -8.03 17.27 -13.18
C CYS A 38 -8.22 16.34 -11.98
N GLY A 39 -7.22 16.23 -11.09
CA GLY A 39 -7.29 15.37 -9.92
C GLY A 39 -7.35 13.86 -10.22
N LYS A 40 -7.28 13.44 -11.49
CA LYS A 40 -7.33 12.03 -11.86
C LYS A 40 -6.04 11.31 -11.51
N LYS A 41 -6.16 10.05 -11.09
CA LYS A 41 -5.03 9.19 -10.75
C LYS A 41 -4.48 8.55 -12.02
N ILE A 42 -3.16 8.56 -12.18
CA ILE A 42 -2.45 8.05 -13.35
C ILE A 42 -1.30 7.17 -12.87
N ALA A 43 -1.16 5.99 -13.47
CA ALA A 43 -0.05 5.08 -13.18
C ALA A 43 1.25 5.57 -13.84
N HIS A 44 2.41 5.36 -13.22
CA HIS A 44 3.72 5.72 -13.79
C HIS A 44 3.92 5.23 -15.23
N LYS A 45 3.49 4.01 -15.54
CA LYS A 45 3.58 3.41 -16.89
C LYS A 45 2.79 4.20 -17.93
N ALA A 46 1.61 4.73 -17.56
CA ALA A 46 0.81 5.55 -18.46
C ALA A 46 1.47 6.92 -18.70
N LEU A 47 2.11 7.48 -17.67
CA LEU A 47 2.86 8.74 -17.77
C LEU A 47 4.06 8.64 -18.72
N GLN A 48 4.77 7.51 -18.69
CA GLN A 48 5.86 7.22 -19.63
C GLN A 48 5.35 7.18 -21.08
N LYS A 49 4.18 6.56 -21.33
CA LYS A 49 3.58 6.49 -22.66
C LYS A 49 3.13 7.86 -23.18
N THR A 50 2.53 8.69 -22.33
CA THR A 50 2.00 10.01 -22.72
C THR A 50 3.05 11.12 -22.67
N LYS A 51 4.34 10.78 -22.50
CA LYS A 51 5.47 11.72 -22.41
C LYS A 51 5.25 12.80 -21.35
N GLY A 52 4.66 12.43 -20.20
CA GLY A 52 4.39 13.37 -19.12
C GLY A 52 3.21 14.33 -19.37
N LYS A 53 2.32 14.04 -20.33
CA LYS A 53 1.06 14.78 -20.50
C LYS A 53 -0.11 14.03 -19.87
N CYS A 54 -1.01 14.77 -19.24
CA CYS A 54 -2.27 14.21 -18.74
C CYS A 54 -3.22 13.95 -19.91
N THR A 55 -3.79 12.75 -20.00
CA THR A 55 -4.72 12.34 -21.06
C THR A 55 -6.05 13.11 -21.08
N TYR A 56 -6.33 13.93 -20.07
CA TYR A 56 -7.63 14.57 -19.89
C TYR A 56 -7.61 16.10 -19.92
N CYS A 57 -6.45 16.72 -19.67
CA CYS A 57 -6.36 18.18 -19.52
C CYS A 57 -5.01 18.74 -19.97
N ASP A 58 -4.19 17.93 -20.64
CA ASP A 58 -2.86 18.24 -21.19
C ASP A 58 -1.82 18.84 -20.23
N SER A 59 -2.15 18.94 -18.94
CA SER A 59 -1.24 19.41 -17.91
C SER A 59 -0.09 18.42 -17.69
N ARG A 60 1.06 18.97 -17.30
CA ARG A 60 2.31 18.21 -17.06
C ARG A 60 2.71 18.15 -15.59
N ILE A 61 1.86 18.68 -14.71
CA ILE A 61 2.13 18.77 -13.28
C ILE A 61 1.41 17.63 -12.57
N PHE A 62 2.18 16.76 -11.93
CA PHE A 62 1.70 15.61 -11.18
C PHE A 62 2.35 15.56 -9.79
N TYR A 63 1.60 15.06 -8.82
CA TYR A 63 2.10 14.82 -7.47
C TYR A 63 1.88 13.36 -7.06
N LYS A 64 2.76 12.88 -6.19
CA LYS A 64 2.66 11.53 -5.62
C LYS A 64 1.62 11.54 -4.51
N VAL A 65 0.64 10.64 -4.59
CA VAL A 65 -0.38 10.53 -3.54
C VAL A 65 0.23 9.87 -2.30
N ARG A 66 -0.09 10.39 -1.11
CA ARG A 66 0.31 9.78 0.16
C ARG A 66 -0.35 8.40 0.27
N SER A 67 0.45 7.36 0.47
CA SER A 67 -0.04 5.98 0.58
C SER A 67 -0.50 5.62 1.98
N THR A 68 0.06 6.29 2.99
CA THR A 68 -0.14 5.96 4.41
C THR A 68 -0.55 7.19 5.17
N VAL A 69 -1.55 7.01 6.04
CA VAL A 69 -1.97 8.03 6.99
C VAL A 69 -1.14 7.83 8.27
N THR A 70 -0.37 8.85 8.63
CA THR A 70 0.39 8.86 9.90
C THR A 70 -0.45 9.56 10.95
N ARG A 71 -0.74 8.88 12.07
CA ARG A 71 -1.36 9.52 13.25
C ARG A 71 -0.24 10.10 14.10
N ILE A 72 -0.33 11.39 14.41
CA ILE A 72 0.65 12.14 15.21
C ILE A 72 -0.07 12.59 16.48
N LYS A 73 0.59 12.53 17.64
CA LYS A 73 0.06 13.09 18.89
C LYS A 73 0.26 14.60 18.88
N ALA A 74 -0.71 15.37 19.38
CA ALA A 74 -0.46 16.77 19.71
C ALA A 74 0.43 16.79 20.96
N ASP A 75 1.54 17.54 20.90
CA ASP A 75 2.36 17.87 22.07
C ASP A 75 1.58 18.78 23.03
#